data_AF-A0A8X6RFI6-F1
#
_entry.id   AF-A0A8X6RFI6-F1
#
_cell.length_a   1.000
_cell.length_b   1.000
_cell.length_c   1.000
_cell.angle_alpha   90.00
_cell.angle_beta   90.00
_cell.angle_gamma   90.00
#
_symmetry.space_group_name_H-M   'P 1'
#
loop_
_entity.id
_entity.type
_entity.pdbx_description
1 polymer ?
#
loop_
_entity_poly.entity_id
_entity_poly.type
_entity_poly.pdbx_seq_one_letter_code
_entity_poly.pdbx_strand_id
1 'polypeptide(L)'
;MDSLIKEFSARFSQFKELLETFKFIMYPDVISFDKLNLSQFDWLEMEEIEMQLIDFQSSSIWIQKFIETRKKLELIEAERLTSNISKNTSNEILETWNSIPDAFNCLKKLAYAILTILSSTYACESLFSEINNIKDSLRNRLTDI
;
A
#
# COMPACT_ATOMS: atom_id res chain seq x y z
N MET A 1 29.53 2.33 6.66
CA MET A 1 28.35 2.10 7.53
C MET A 1 27.51 3.38 7.61
N ASP A 2 28.10 4.52 7.95
CA ASP A 2 27.40 5.83 8.04
C ASP A 2 26.68 6.27 6.76
N SER A 3 27.26 6.00 5.58
CA SER A 3 26.61 6.31 4.29
C SER A 3 25.30 5.53 4.09
N LEU A 4 25.29 4.25 4.48
CA LEU A 4 24.11 3.38 4.34
C LEU A 4 23.01 3.79 5.31
N ILE A 5 23.39 4.17 6.55
CA ILE A 5 22.43 4.66 7.56
C ILE A 5 21.81 5.98 7.10
N LYS A 6 22.59 6.89 6.51
CA LYS A 6 22.08 8.15 5.94
C LYS A 6 21.14 7.90 4.76
N GLU A 7 21.51 7.01 3.83
CA GLU A 7 20.66 6.66 2.69
C GLU A 7 19.34 6.02 3.13
N PHE A 8 19.39 5.10 4.09
CA PHE A 8 18.19 4.51 4.68
C PHE A 8 17.31 5.57 5.35
N SER A 9 17.90 6.45 6.14
CA SER A 9 17.16 7.53 6.82
C SER A 9 16.51 8.50 5.84
N ALA A 10 17.19 8.81 4.72
CA ALA A 10 16.64 9.62 3.65
C ALA A 10 15.44 8.93 2.98
N ARG A 11 15.58 7.65 2.58
CA ARG A 11 14.46 6.86 2.02
C ARG A 11 13.29 6.72 2.99
N PHE A 12 13.57 6.49 4.27
CA PHE A 12 12.55 6.40 5.30
C PHE A 12 11.79 7.72 5.46
N SER A 13 12.48 8.85 5.32
CA SER A 13 11.85 10.18 5.36
C SER A 13 10.97 10.41 4.13
N GLN A 14 11.42 10.00 2.94
CA GLN A 14 10.60 10.06 1.71
C GLN A 14 9.29 9.27 1.87
N PHE A 15 9.30 8.11 2.52
CA PHE A 15 8.06 7.35 2.77
C PHE A 15 7.05 8.10 3.64
N LYS A 16 7.50 8.91 4.60
CA LYS A 16 6.60 9.73 5.42
C LYS A 16 5.88 10.78 4.59
N GLU A 17 6.53 11.30 3.56
CA GLU A 17 5.93 12.29 2.65
C GLU A 17 4.91 11.67 1.70
N LEU A 18 4.87 10.33 1.57
CA LEU A 18 3.90 9.60 0.76
C LEU A 18 2.66 9.13 1.54
N LEU A 19 2.54 9.44 2.84
CA LEU A 19 1.45 8.93 3.68
C LEU A 19 0.06 9.30 3.16
N GLU A 20 -0.13 10.54 2.68
CA GLU A 20 -1.40 10.93 2.04
C GLU A 20 -1.58 10.22 0.70
N THR A 21 -0.53 10.14 -0.12
CA THR A 21 -0.55 9.39 -1.39
C THR A 21 -0.92 7.92 -1.18
N PHE A 22 -0.55 7.27 -0.08
CA PHE A 22 -0.93 5.89 0.19
C PHE A 22 -2.43 5.71 0.45
N LYS A 23 -3.12 6.74 0.97
CA LYS A 23 -4.57 6.67 1.16
C LYS A 23 -5.33 6.56 -0.17
N PHE A 24 -4.72 7.00 -1.27
CA PHE A 24 -5.27 6.82 -2.62
C PHE A 24 -5.69 5.39 -2.92
N ILE A 25 -4.96 4.39 -2.42
CA ILE A 25 -5.26 2.98 -2.66
C ILE A 25 -6.63 2.58 -2.11
N MET A 26 -7.05 3.19 -1.00
CA MET A 26 -8.28 2.85 -0.30
C MET A 26 -9.40 3.87 -0.50
N TYR A 27 -9.04 5.11 -0.82
CA TYR A 27 -9.94 6.25 -0.89
C TYR A 27 -9.75 7.07 -2.18
N PRO A 28 -9.66 6.44 -3.38
CA PRO A 28 -9.53 7.20 -4.63
C PRO A 28 -10.78 8.06 -4.90
N ASP A 29 -11.93 7.68 -4.32
CA ASP A 29 -13.20 8.40 -4.39
C ASP A 29 -13.25 9.68 -3.54
N VAL A 30 -12.33 9.87 -2.59
CA VAL A 30 -12.38 11.00 -1.62
C VAL A 30 -11.12 11.86 -1.65
N ILE A 31 -10.00 11.33 -2.14
CA ILE A 31 -8.73 12.03 -2.09
C ILE A 31 -8.66 13.17 -3.12
N SER A 32 -8.20 14.34 -2.70
CA SER A 32 -7.93 15.45 -3.62
C SER A 32 -6.58 15.24 -4.30
N PHE A 33 -6.50 15.57 -5.59
CA PHE A 33 -5.25 15.51 -6.34
C PHE A 33 -4.13 16.34 -5.68
N ASP A 34 -4.45 17.54 -5.16
CA ASP A 34 -3.49 18.43 -4.48
C ASP A 34 -2.80 17.81 -3.26
N LYS A 35 -3.38 16.75 -2.68
CA LYS A 35 -2.82 16.04 -1.52
C LYS A 35 -1.88 14.91 -1.91
N LEU A 36 -1.83 14.55 -3.19
CA LEU A 36 -0.97 13.49 -3.68
C LEU A 36 0.45 14.05 -3.86
N ASN A 37 1.39 13.57 -3.04
CA ASN A 37 2.80 13.75 -3.33
C ASN A 37 3.20 12.72 -4.38
N LEU A 38 3.45 13.21 -5.60
CA LEU A 38 3.80 12.38 -6.75
C LEU A 38 5.26 12.53 -7.21
N SER A 39 6.11 13.17 -6.41
CA SER A 39 7.54 13.37 -6.71
C SER A 39 8.34 12.07 -6.93
N GLN A 40 7.87 10.95 -6.40
CA GLN A 40 8.48 9.62 -6.61
C GLN A 40 7.89 8.90 -7.83
N PHE A 41 6.91 9.51 -8.48
CA PHE A 41 6.16 8.98 -9.61
C PHE A 41 6.23 9.90 -10.83
N ASP A 42 7.25 10.76 -10.95
CA ASP A 42 7.46 11.71 -12.06
C ASP A 42 7.51 11.06 -13.46
N TRP A 43 7.71 9.74 -13.52
CA TRP A 43 7.64 8.95 -14.74
C TRP A 43 6.19 8.66 -15.21
N LEU A 44 5.18 9.03 -14.42
CA LEU A 44 3.77 8.98 -14.77
C LEU A 44 3.30 10.32 -15.33
N GLU A 45 2.30 10.26 -16.21
CA GLU A 45 1.65 11.44 -16.79
C GLU A 45 0.70 12.06 -15.75
N MET A 46 1.15 13.11 -15.08
CA MET A 46 0.48 13.75 -13.95
C MET A 46 -0.87 14.35 -14.33
N GLU A 47 -0.92 15.04 -15.48
CA GLU A 47 -2.14 15.63 -16.02
C GLU A 47 -3.20 14.56 -16.33
N GLU A 48 -2.75 13.42 -16.87
CA GLU A 48 -3.64 12.29 -17.18
C GLU A 48 -4.16 11.61 -15.90
N ILE A 49 -3.33 11.52 -14.85
CA ILE A 49 -3.77 11.04 -13.53
C ILE A 49 -4.86 11.95 -12.97
N GLU A 50 -4.65 13.27 -13.01
CA GLU A 50 -5.62 14.23 -12.48
C GLU A 50 -6.96 14.12 -13.22
N MET A 51 -6.93 14.09 -14.55
CA MET A 51 -8.14 13.95 -15.36
C MET A 51 -8.86 12.62 -15.08
N GLN A 52 -8.12 11.50 -15.07
CA GLN A 52 -8.70 10.19 -14.77
C GLN A 52 -9.27 10.11 -13.35
N LEU A 53 -8.66 10.81 -12.38
CA LEU A 53 -9.17 10.88 -11.01
C LEU A 53 -10.52 11.62 -10.96
N ILE A 54 -10.66 12.73 -11.69
CA ILE A 54 -11.92 13.48 -11.79
C ILE A 54 -13.03 12.62 -12.41
N ASP A 55 -12.72 11.95 -13.52
CA ASP A 55 -13.67 11.04 -14.19
C ASP A 55 -14.05 9.88 -13.28
N PHE A 56 -13.07 9.33 -12.54
CA PHE A 56 -13.29 8.27 -11.57
C PHE A 56 -14.23 8.72 -10.44
N GLN A 57 -13.99 9.89 -9.87
CA GLN A 57 -14.79 10.49 -8.79
C GLN A 57 -16.19 10.92 -9.24
N SER A 58 -16.40 11.05 -10.54
CA SER A 58 -17.72 11.28 -11.13
C SER A 58 -18.51 9.98 -11.36
N SER A 59 -17.86 8.81 -11.31
CA SER A 59 -18.47 7.51 -11.53
C SER A 59 -19.03 6.91 -10.25
N SER A 60 -20.35 6.92 -10.11
CA SER A 60 -21.04 6.26 -8.99
C SER A 60 -20.72 4.77 -8.88
N ILE A 61 -20.49 4.09 -10.02
CA ILE A 61 -20.14 2.67 -10.07
C ILE A 61 -18.82 2.41 -9.34
N TRP A 62 -17.78 3.20 -9.65
CA TRP A 62 -16.45 2.99 -9.07
C TRP A 62 -16.39 3.45 -7.62
N ILE A 63 -17.07 4.55 -7.28
CA ILE A 63 -17.22 4.99 -5.90
C ILE A 63 -17.86 3.88 -5.05
N GLN A 64 -18.99 3.32 -5.50
CA GLN A 64 -19.65 2.24 -4.76
C GLN A 64 -18.75 1.00 -4.64
N LYS A 65 -18.03 0.64 -5.69
CA LYS A 65 -17.10 -0.49 -5.65
C LYS A 65 -16.03 -0.34 -4.57
N PHE A 66 -15.46 0.85 -4.38
CA PHE A 66 -14.48 1.11 -3.33
C PHE A 66 -15.09 1.21 -1.93
N ILE A 67 -16.34 1.67 -1.80
CA ILE A 67 -17.09 1.59 -0.54
C ILE A 67 -17.32 0.12 -0.14
N GLU A 68 -17.78 -0.71 -1.07
CA GLU A 68 -18.01 -2.14 -0.84
C GLU A 68 -16.71 -2.88 -0.49
N THR A 69 -15.63 -2.57 -1.20
CA THR A 69 -14.29 -3.11 -0.91
C THR A 69 -13.91 -2.79 0.53
N ARG A 70 -13.98 -1.52 0.96
CA ARG A 70 -13.69 -1.12 2.36
C ARG A 70 -14.50 -1.89 3.39
N LYS A 71 -15.82 -2.02 3.19
CA LYS A 71 -16.70 -2.81 4.08
C LYS A 71 -16.29 -4.27 4.15
N LYS A 72 -15.91 -4.87 3.02
CA LYS A 72 -15.44 -6.26 2.97
C LYS A 72 -14.12 -6.43 3.73
N LEU A 73 -13.20 -5.48 3.61
CA LEU A 73 -11.95 -5.49 4.38
C LEU A 73 -12.20 -5.37 5.90
N GLU A 74 -13.12 -4.49 6.32
CA GLU A 74 -13.52 -4.37 7.73
C GLU A 74 -14.08 -5.68 8.29
N LEU A 75 -14.92 -6.37 7.50
CA LEU A 75 -15.45 -7.69 7.87
C LEU A 75 -14.33 -8.73 7.99
N ILE A 76 -13.41 -8.78 7.03
CA ILE A 76 -12.27 -9.71 7.07
C ILE A 76 -11.41 -9.48 8.31
N GLU A 77 -11.14 -8.22 8.68
CA GLU A 77 -10.35 -7.93 9.87
C GLU A 77 -11.10 -8.30 11.16
N ALA A 78 -12.41 -8.06 11.23
CA ALA A 78 -13.23 -8.52 12.35
C ALA A 78 -13.26 -10.05 12.49
N GLU A 79 -13.33 -10.78 11.36
CA GLU A 79 -13.24 -12.24 11.32
C GLU A 79 -11.86 -12.74 11.77
N ARG A 80 -10.77 -12.05 11.38
CA ARG A 80 -9.40 -12.40 11.76
C ARG A 80 -9.19 -12.33 13.28
N LEU A 81 -9.78 -11.32 13.92
CA LEU A 81 -9.74 -11.15 15.37
C LEU A 81 -10.54 -12.23 16.14
N THR A 82 -11.50 -12.88 15.48
CA THR A 82 -12.44 -13.81 16.15
C THR A 82 -12.23 -15.28 15.81
N SER A 83 -11.60 -15.62 14.67
CA SER A 83 -11.62 -16.99 14.14
C SER A 83 -10.27 -17.67 13.87
N ASN A 84 -9.11 -17.03 14.10
CA ASN A 84 -7.77 -17.56 13.74
C ASN A 84 -7.61 -17.98 12.26
N ILE A 85 -8.59 -17.71 11.38
CA ILE A 85 -8.51 -17.97 9.94
C ILE A 85 -7.94 -16.72 9.27
N SER A 86 -6.77 -16.86 8.64
CA SER A 86 -6.16 -15.83 7.81
C SER A 86 -6.80 -15.87 6.41
N LYS A 87 -7.69 -14.92 6.11
CA LYS A 87 -8.05 -14.60 4.72
C LYS A 87 -7.07 -13.54 4.21
N ASN A 88 -6.55 -13.72 2.99
CA ASN A 88 -5.61 -12.79 2.39
C ASN A 88 -6.33 -11.50 1.90
N THR A 89 -6.30 -10.49 2.75
CA THR A 89 -6.89 -9.15 2.55
C THR A 89 -6.31 -8.41 1.34
N SER A 90 -5.07 -8.69 0.96
CA SER A 90 -4.37 -8.02 -0.15
C SER A 90 -4.94 -8.35 -1.53
N ASN A 91 -5.62 -9.51 -1.67
CA ASN A 91 -6.25 -9.88 -2.93
C ASN A 91 -7.42 -8.96 -3.27
N GLU A 92 -8.21 -8.55 -2.28
CA GLU A 92 -9.45 -7.78 -2.51
C GLU A 92 -9.17 -6.39 -3.10
N ILE A 93 -8.16 -5.69 -2.57
CA ILE A 93 -7.77 -4.37 -3.07
C ILE A 93 -7.24 -4.50 -4.50
N LEU A 94 -6.36 -5.47 -4.74
CA LEU A 94 -5.77 -5.68 -6.06
C LEU A 94 -6.82 -6.10 -7.10
N GLU A 95 -7.76 -6.96 -6.73
CA GLU A 95 -8.89 -7.35 -7.58
C GLU A 95 -9.79 -6.16 -7.91
N THR A 96 -10.06 -5.29 -6.93
CA THR A 96 -10.82 -4.06 -7.17
C THR A 96 -10.10 -3.15 -8.16
N TRP A 97 -8.79 -2.89 -8.00
CA TRP A 97 -8.01 -2.09 -8.94
C TRP A 97 -7.91 -2.73 -10.34
N ASN A 98 -7.74 -4.06 -10.42
CA ASN A 98 -7.71 -4.82 -11.69
C ASN A 98 -9.02 -4.73 -12.47
N SER A 99 -10.14 -4.58 -11.76
CA SER A 99 -11.46 -4.52 -12.38
C SER A 99 -11.80 -3.16 -12.99
N ILE A 100 -10.98 -2.13 -12.74
CA ILE A 100 -11.19 -0.79 -13.29
C ILE A 100 -10.85 -0.80 -14.80
N PRO A 101 -11.65 -0.14 -15.66
CA PRO A 101 -11.44 -0.08 -17.10
C PRO A 101 -10.08 0.49 -17.49
N ASP A 102 -9.63 0.14 -18.69
CA ASP A 102 -8.38 0.67 -19.26
C ASP A 102 -8.44 2.17 -19.57
N ALA A 103 -9.63 2.76 -19.59
CA ALA A 103 -9.78 4.22 -19.61
C ALA A 103 -9.11 4.91 -18.40
N PHE A 104 -8.89 4.19 -17.29
CA PHE A 104 -8.21 4.68 -16.10
C PHE A 104 -6.79 4.10 -15.95
N ASN A 105 -6.10 3.83 -17.06
CA ASN A 105 -4.81 3.11 -17.01
C ASN A 105 -3.71 3.87 -16.27
N CYS A 106 -3.67 5.20 -16.35
CA CYS A 106 -2.66 6.00 -15.63
C CYS A 106 -2.94 5.99 -14.12
N LEU A 107 -4.22 6.07 -13.75
CA LEU A 107 -4.69 5.90 -12.37
C LEU A 107 -4.34 4.50 -11.82
N LYS A 108 -4.54 3.45 -12.62
CA LYS A 108 -4.14 2.07 -12.28
C LYS A 108 -2.63 1.92 -12.11
N LYS A 109 -1.82 2.52 -12.99
CA LYS A 109 -0.35 2.50 -12.87
C LYS A 109 0.12 3.13 -11.56
N LEU A 110 -0.47 4.26 -11.16
CA LEU A 110 -0.19 4.87 -9.85
C LEU A 110 -0.54 3.91 -8.72
N ALA A 111 -1.72 3.28 -8.75
CA ALA A 111 -2.12 2.32 -7.74
C ALA A 111 -1.16 1.12 -7.65
N TYR A 112 -0.76 0.55 -8.78
CA TYR A 112 0.18 -0.58 -8.80
C TYR A 112 1.57 -0.18 -8.32
N ALA A 113 2.04 1.01 -8.65
CA ALA A 113 3.31 1.52 -8.15
C ALA A 113 3.30 1.63 -6.60
N ILE A 114 2.22 2.19 -6.04
CA ILE A 114 2.04 2.29 -4.59
C ILE A 114 1.89 0.91 -3.93
N LEU A 115 1.07 0.01 -4.50
CA LEU A 115 0.89 -1.36 -3.99
C LEU A 115 2.19 -2.17 -4.01
N THR A 116 3.05 -1.95 -5.01
CA THR A 116 4.38 -2.58 -5.09
C THR A 116 5.28 -2.10 -3.96
N ILE A 117 5.27 -0.80 -3.68
CA ILE A 117 6.00 -0.20 -2.55
C ILE A 117 5.53 -0.84 -1.23
N LEU A 118 4.22 -0.81 -0.96
CA LEU A 118 3.65 -1.35 0.28
C LEU A 118 3.96 -2.85 0.46
N SER A 119 3.82 -3.63 -0.61
CA SER A 119 4.11 -5.07 -0.59
C SER A 119 5.59 -5.35 -0.29
N SER A 120 6.50 -4.56 -0.88
CA SER A 120 7.94 -4.70 -0.61
C SER A 120 8.30 -4.32 0.82
N THR A 121 7.68 -3.27 1.38
CA THR A 121 7.86 -2.86 2.77
C THR A 121 7.42 -3.95 3.73
N TYR A 122 6.24 -4.54 3.52
CA TYR A 122 5.74 -5.64 4.33
C TYR A 122 6.66 -6.87 4.27
N ALA A 123 7.13 -7.25 3.07
CA ALA A 123 8.06 -8.36 2.91
C ALA A 123 9.39 -8.11 3.65
N CYS A 124 9.92 -6.88 3.60
CA CYS A 124 11.10 -6.48 4.37
C CYS A 124 10.86 -6.60 5.88
N GLU A 125 9.74 -6.10 6.40
CA GLU A 125 9.38 -6.20 7.83
C GLU A 125 9.31 -7.66 8.29
N SER A 126 8.66 -8.53 7.51
CA SER A 126 8.59 -9.97 7.79
C SER A 126 9.99 -10.59 7.86
N LEU A 127 10.84 -10.32 6.87
CA LEU A 127 12.21 -10.84 6.83
C LEU A 127 13.05 -10.35 8.03
N PHE A 128 12.93 -9.08 8.41
CA PHE A 128 13.63 -8.54 9.59
C PHE A 128 13.15 -9.21 10.88
N SER A 129 11.85 -9.47 11.01
CA SER A 129 11.29 -10.20 12.16
C SER A 129 11.84 -11.64 12.24
N GLU A 130 11.93 -12.34 11.12
CA GLU A 130 12.48 -13.70 11.06
C GLU A 130 13.96 -13.73 11.48
N ILE A 131 14.76 -12.79 10.98
CA ILE A 131 16.18 -12.67 11.36
C ILE A 131 16.34 -12.43 12.87
N ASN A 132 15.51 -11.56 13.46
CA ASN A 132 15.55 -11.31 14.91
C ASN A 132 15.17 -12.55 15.71
N ASN A 133 14.16 -13.31 15.30
CA ASN A 133 13.78 -14.57 15.94
C ASN A 133 14.93 -15.61 15.88
N ILE A 134 15.61 -15.73 14.74
CA ILE A 134 16.80 -16.61 14.60
C ILE A 134 17.91 -16.15 15.54
N LYS A 135 18.19 -14.85 15.60
CA LYS A 135 19.24 -14.29 16.45
C LYS A 135 18.96 -14.54 17.94
N ASP A 136 17.73 -14.32 18.39
CA ASP A 136 17.36 -14.56 19.79
C ASP A 136 17.36 -16.06 20.12
N SER A 137 16.95 -16.92 19.18
CA SER A 137 17.06 -18.38 19.32
C SER A 137 18.52 -18.84 19.48
N LEU A 138 19.43 -18.34 18.63
CA LEU A 138 20.87 -18.66 18.73
C LEU A 138 21.51 -18.10 20.01
N ARG A 139 21.07 -16.93 20.47
CA ARG A 139 21.57 -16.32 21.72
C ARG A 139 21.13 -17.13 22.93
N ASN A 140 19.85 -17.52 23.02
CA ASN A 140 19.35 -18.34 24.12
C ASN A 140 20.12 -19.67 24.23
N ARG A 141 20.45 -20.30 23.10
CA ARG A 141 21.23 -21.56 23.05
C ARG A 141 22.70 -21.42 23.48
N LEU A 142 23.30 -20.23 23.44
CA LEU A 142 24.68 -19.99 23.87
C LEU A 142 24.81 -19.67 25.36
N THR A 143 23.73 -19.18 25.99
CA THR A 143 23.65 -18.94 27.44
C THR A 143 23.23 -20.16 28.26
N ASP A 144 22.75 -21.23 27.61
CA ASP A 144 22.39 -22.52 28.23
C ASP A 144 23.58 -23.52 28.31
N ILE A 145 24.83 -23.04 28.13
CA ILE A 145 26.08 -23.79 28.31
C ILE A 145 26.91 -23.10 29.39
#